data_AF-A0A2V3WCJ8-F1
#
_entry.id   AF-A0A2V3WCJ8-F1
#
_cell.length_a   1.000
_cell.length_b   1.000
_cell.length_c   1.000
_cell.angle_alpha   90.00
_cell.angle_beta   90.00
_cell.angle_gamma   90.00
#
_symmetry.space_group_name_H-M   'P 1'
#
loop_
_entity.id
_entity.type
_entity.pdbx_description
1 polymer ?
#
loop_
_entity_poly.entity_id
_entity_poly.type
_entity_poly.pdbx_seq_one_letter_code
_entity_poly.pdbx_strand_id
1 'polypeptide(L)'
;MKKLMTVLMMILMVGFLAACGEDDTTDSDEGNNEETNEESDATSGATQSVITDEASLLEAVSADGGWIVIFEEDMETSEELVLAPGENDGEAARKLALYTQDEDRNITDQFTLTAPMLTVQGENTRIQGGTFAGDVLVEANGFSIPDGTIDGNLTFASAEYEASADLSGGEVTGEVTVEGGDTADATSGATQSVITDEASLLEAVSADGGWIVIFEEDMETSEELVLAPGENDGEAARKLALYTQDEDRNITDQFTLTAPMLTVQGENTR
;
A
#
# COMPACT_ATOMS: atom_id res chain seq x y z
N MET A 1 31.61 -19.78 44.09
CA MET A 1 32.98 -19.68 43.52
C MET A 1 32.78 -19.32 42.04
N LYS A 2 33.15 -18.16 41.49
CA LYS A 2 34.28 -17.26 41.68
C LYS A 2 33.83 -15.79 41.79
N LYS A 3 34.65 -15.02 42.48
CA LYS A 3 34.58 -13.56 42.71
C LYS A 3 35.45 -12.85 41.66
N LEU A 4 35.11 -11.60 41.34
CA LEU A 4 35.95 -10.37 41.26
C LEU A 4 35.29 -9.42 40.24
N MET A 5 34.69 -8.29 40.63
CA MET A 5 35.32 -7.04 41.13
C MET A 5 36.07 -6.29 40.03
N THR A 6 35.54 -5.13 39.60
CA THR A 6 36.27 -3.85 39.55
C THR A 6 35.26 -2.71 39.46
N VAL A 7 35.11 -1.98 40.58
CA VAL A 7 34.68 -0.58 40.62
C VAL A 7 35.97 0.24 40.48
N LEU A 8 36.01 1.22 39.57
CA LEU A 8 37.03 2.27 39.61
C LEU A 8 36.37 3.62 39.32
N MET A 9 36.11 4.32 40.41
CA MET A 9 35.81 5.74 40.48
C MET A 9 37.13 6.50 40.41
N MET A 10 37.27 7.47 39.51
CA MET A 10 38.28 8.52 39.64
C MET A 10 37.81 9.83 38.98
N ILE A 11 37.60 10.82 39.85
CA ILE A 11 37.42 12.24 39.59
C ILE A 11 38.76 12.86 39.15
N LEU A 12 38.77 13.72 38.13
CA LEU A 12 39.73 14.85 38.06
C LEU A 12 39.20 16.02 37.20
N MET A 13 39.33 17.21 37.76
CA MET A 13 38.85 18.54 37.36
C MET A 13 39.65 19.24 36.24
N VAL A 14 39.13 20.43 35.88
CA VAL A 14 39.77 21.62 35.26
C VAL A 14 39.73 21.59 33.72
N GLY A 15 39.06 22.49 32.98
CA GLY A 15 38.75 23.91 33.23
C GLY A 15 39.48 24.73 32.16
N PHE A 16 38.77 25.19 31.13
CA PHE A 16 39.27 26.22 30.21
C PHE A 16 38.38 27.45 30.29
N LEU A 17 39.00 28.56 30.69
CA LEU A 17 38.47 29.91 30.64
C LEU A 17 38.65 30.47 29.21
N ALA A 18 37.59 31.05 28.67
CA ALA A 18 37.61 32.24 27.82
C ALA A 18 36.53 33.15 28.42
N ALA A 19 36.79 34.28 29.10
CA ALA A 19 37.67 35.42 28.86
C ALA A 19 37.21 36.33 27.71
N CYS A 20 36.17 37.12 27.98
CA CYS A 20 35.86 38.49 27.52
C CYS A 20 34.36 38.71 27.84
N GLY A 21 33.87 39.75 28.50
CA GLY A 21 34.43 41.02 28.92
C GLY A 21 33.27 42.03 28.97
N GLU A 22 32.81 42.37 30.18
CA GLU A 22 32.32 43.67 30.69
C GLU A 22 31.15 44.45 30.02
N ASP A 23 30.05 44.52 30.81
CA ASP A 23 29.09 45.59 31.18
C ASP A 23 28.25 46.45 30.20
N ASP A 24 26.94 46.39 30.53
CA ASP A 24 25.94 47.44 30.81
C ASP A 24 24.98 48.04 29.74
N THR A 25 23.71 48.01 30.17
CA THR A 25 22.56 48.92 29.92
C THR A 25 21.78 49.01 28.57
N THR A 26 20.47 48.88 28.76
CA THR A 26 19.30 49.61 28.19
C THR A 26 18.57 49.15 26.91
N ASP A 27 17.27 48.88 27.13
CA ASP A 27 16.09 48.96 26.26
C ASP A 27 16.23 49.86 25.01
N SER A 28 15.75 49.38 23.86
CA SER A 28 14.54 49.92 23.19
C SER A 28 14.25 49.19 21.87
N ASP A 29 12.95 48.98 21.68
CA ASP A 29 12.17 48.61 20.50
C ASP A 29 12.61 49.27 19.18
N GLU A 30 12.69 48.49 18.10
CA GLU A 30 12.36 48.94 16.74
C GLU A 30 12.13 47.73 15.82
N GLY A 31 10.88 47.58 15.36
CA GLY A 31 10.52 46.62 14.33
C GLY A 31 11.20 46.94 13.01
N ASN A 32 11.72 45.90 12.35
CA ASN A 32 12.05 45.96 10.94
C ASN A 32 11.19 44.92 10.20
N ASN A 33 10.25 45.45 9.42
CA ASN A 33 9.45 44.74 8.46
C ASN A 33 10.30 44.66 7.18
N GLU A 34 11.00 43.55 6.98
CA GLU A 34 11.60 43.21 5.70
C GLU A 34 10.80 42.09 5.04
N GLU A 35 9.94 42.47 4.11
CA GLU A 35 9.51 41.60 3.03
C GLU A 35 10.76 41.12 2.30
N THR A 36 11.07 39.84 2.44
CA THR A 36 11.90 39.12 1.50
C THR A 36 11.00 38.10 0.83
N ASN A 37 10.62 38.44 -0.40
CA ASN A 37 9.93 37.57 -1.33
C ASN A 37 10.99 36.62 -1.89
N GLU A 38 11.14 35.46 -1.27
CA GLU A 38 11.86 34.31 -1.80
C GLU A 38 10.85 33.17 -1.88
N GLU A 39 10.84 32.47 -3.02
CA GLU A 39 10.00 31.31 -3.32
C GLU A 39 9.90 30.38 -2.11
N SER A 40 8.70 30.28 -1.55
CA SER A 40 8.34 29.23 -0.60
C SER A 40 8.14 27.94 -1.39
N ASP A 41 9.21 27.18 -1.60
CA ASP A 41 9.10 25.78 -2.01
C ASP A 41 10.00 24.89 -1.14
N ALA A 42 9.74 24.99 0.16
CA ALA A 42 10.11 23.96 1.12
C ALA A 42 8.84 23.66 1.91
N THR A 43 8.15 22.60 1.51
CA THR A 43 7.05 22.01 2.28
C THR A 43 7.59 21.66 3.67
N SER A 44 7.44 22.57 4.62
CA SER A 44 7.79 22.36 6.03
C SER A 44 6.67 21.61 6.74
N GLY A 45 6.29 20.44 6.20
CA GLY A 45 5.44 19.50 6.94
C GLY A 45 6.16 19.10 8.23
N ALA A 46 5.41 18.90 9.31
CA ALA A 46 5.97 18.33 10.53
C ALA A 46 6.64 17.00 10.17
N THR A 47 7.86 16.72 10.63
CA THR A 47 8.49 15.43 10.34
C THR A 47 7.67 14.27 10.92
N GLN A 48 6.87 14.51 11.95
CA GLN A 48 6.06 13.51 12.65
C GLN A 48 4.72 14.12 13.07
N SER A 49 3.66 13.34 13.01
CA SER A 49 2.34 13.67 13.56
C SER A 49 2.01 12.68 14.67
N VAL A 50 1.86 13.16 15.91
CA VAL A 50 1.46 12.33 17.06
C VAL A 50 -0.05 12.43 17.23
N ILE A 51 -0.71 11.28 17.31
CA ILE A 51 -2.17 11.21 17.42
C ILE A 51 -2.59 11.26 18.90
N THR A 52 -3.46 12.21 19.22
CA THR A 52 -4.03 12.39 20.57
C THR A 52 -5.56 12.42 20.59
N ASP A 53 -6.18 12.61 19.42
CA ASP A 53 -7.61 12.64 19.20
C ASP A 53 -7.95 12.49 17.70
N GLU A 54 -9.23 12.35 17.39
CA GLU A 54 -9.72 12.19 16.01
C GLU A 54 -9.35 13.37 15.10
N ALA A 55 -9.33 14.61 15.62
CA ALA A 55 -8.96 15.77 14.81
C ALA A 55 -7.48 15.71 14.41
N SER A 56 -6.60 15.34 15.36
CA SER A 56 -5.18 15.12 15.07
C SER A 56 -4.96 13.95 14.10
N LEU A 57 -5.79 12.90 14.15
CA LEU A 57 -5.75 11.79 13.19
C LEU A 57 -6.06 12.26 11.77
N LEU A 58 -7.17 12.97 11.58
CA LEU A 58 -7.59 13.45 10.26
C LEU A 58 -6.58 14.42 9.65
N GLU A 59 -6.01 15.31 10.46
CA GLU A 59 -4.92 16.19 10.02
C GLU A 59 -3.66 15.37 9.65
N ALA A 60 -3.29 14.40 10.49
CA ALA A 60 -2.09 13.59 10.30
C ALA A 60 -2.13 12.66 9.09
N VAL A 61 -3.30 12.15 8.67
CA VAL A 61 -3.40 11.31 7.46
C VAL A 61 -3.46 12.15 6.18
N SER A 62 -3.78 13.45 6.29
CA SER A 62 -3.83 14.37 5.16
C SER A 62 -2.44 14.74 4.61
N ALA A 63 -2.43 15.50 3.51
CA ALA A 63 -1.20 16.03 2.91
C ALA A 63 -0.47 17.03 3.81
N ASP A 64 -1.16 17.64 4.79
CA ASP A 64 -0.56 18.54 5.78
C ASP A 64 0.12 17.77 6.93
N GLY A 65 -0.18 16.47 7.07
CA GLY A 65 0.39 15.59 8.07
C GLY A 65 1.84 15.18 7.77
N GLY A 66 2.57 14.84 8.83
CA GLY A 66 3.96 14.41 8.72
C GLY A 66 4.13 13.05 8.06
N TRP A 67 5.35 12.76 7.58
CA TRP A 67 5.63 11.50 6.88
C TRP A 67 5.41 10.26 7.77
N ILE A 68 5.56 10.41 9.10
CA ILE A 68 5.22 9.41 10.10
C ILE A 68 4.05 9.86 10.96
N VAL A 69 3.02 9.04 11.02
CA VAL A 69 1.85 9.16 11.89
C VAL A 69 2.05 8.19 13.07
N ILE A 70 2.08 8.70 14.29
CA ILE A 70 2.50 7.99 15.51
C ILE A 70 1.32 7.81 16.46
N PHE A 71 1.09 6.57 16.88
CA PHE A 71 0.10 6.21 17.89
C PHE A 71 0.79 5.81 19.19
N GLU A 72 0.21 6.23 20.31
CA GLU A 72 0.63 5.86 21.68
C GLU A 72 -0.49 5.13 22.44
N GLU A 73 -1.65 4.97 21.82
CA GLU A 73 -2.81 4.24 22.32
C GLU A 73 -3.72 3.80 21.16
N ASP A 74 -4.68 2.92 21.46
CA ASP A 74 -5.70 2.51 20.48
C ASP A 74 -6.60 3.69 20.10
N MET A 75 -7.00 3.74 18.84
CA MET A 75 -7.86 4.78 18.28
C MET A 75 -8.98 4.19 17.45
N GLU A 76 -10.14 4.83 17.46
CA GLU A 76 -11.29 4.46 16.65
C GLU A 76 -11.87 5.72 16.00
N THR A 77 -12.24 5.60 14.73
CA THR A 77 -13.04 6.61 14.02
C THR A 77 -14.10 5.91 13.16
N SER A 78 -15.23 6.58 12.97
CA SER A 78 -16.25 6.14 12.02
C SER A 78 -16.02 6.66 10.60
N GLU A 79 -15.00 7.47 10.38
CA GLU A 79 -14.67 8.05 9.07
C GLU A 79 -13.76 7.12 8.28
N GLU A 80 -14.00 7.05 6.96
CA GLU A 80 -13.04 6.46 6.03
C GLU A 80 -11.81 7.37 5.94
N LEU A 81 -10.63 6.77 6.00
CA LEU A 81 -9.37 7.49 6.04
C LEU A 81 -8.70 7.45 4.68
N VAL A 82 -8.14 8.58 4.27
CA VAL A 82 -7.24 8.66 3.12
C VAL A 82 -5.86 9.03 3.65
N LEU A 83 -4.90 8.12 3.49
CA LEU A 83 -3.51 8.36 3.80
C LEU A 83 -2.82 8.95 2.57
N ALA A 84 -2.72 10.29 2.58
CA ALA A 84 -2.09 11.05 1.53
C ALA A 84 -0.59 10.72 1.39
N PRO A 85 0.02 11.00 0.24
CA PRO A 85 1.46 10.84 0.05
C PRO A 85 2.27 11.60 1.09
N GLY A 86 3.44 11.05 1.44
CA GLY A 86 4.42 11.69 2.30
C GLY A 86 5.81 11.65 1.68
N GLU A 87 6.72 12.43 2.25
CA GLU A 87 8.11 12.47 1.84
C GLU A 87 9.01 12.40 3.07
N ASN A 88 10.07 11.60 2.99
CA ASN A 88 11.14 11.59 3.98
C ASN A 88 12.48 11.80 3.26
N ASP A 89 13.20 12.85 3.62
CA ASP A 89 14.51 13.21 3.04
C ASP A 89 14.52 13.32 1.50
N GLY A 90 13.43 13.82 0.88
CA GLY A 90 13.32 13.97 -0.58
C GLY A 90 12.84 12.72 -1.31
N GLU A 91 12.49 11.65 -0.59
CA GLU A 91 12.01 10.39 -1.15
C GLU A 91 10.57 10.12 -0.72
N ALA A 92 9.74 9.66 -1.67
CA ALA A 92 8.34 9.31 -1.37
C ALA A 92 8.30 8.20 -0.31
N ALA A 93 7.70 8.51 0.83
CA ALA A 93 7.60 7.61 1.97
C ALA A 93 6.50 8.08 2.92
N ARG A 94 5.65 7.14 3.35
CA ARG A 94 4.65 7.37 4.40
C ARG A 94 4.69 6.23 5.41
N LYS A 95 4.50 6.53 6.69
CA LYS A 95 4.46 5.54 7.76
C LYS A 95 3.27 5.76 8.68
N LEU A 96 2.45 4.73 8.84
CA LEU A 96 1.47 4.59 9.90
C LEU A 96 2.10 3.71 11.01
N ALA A 97 2.61 4.34 12.07
CA ALA A 97 3.31 3.68 13.16
C ALA A 97 2.35 3.39 14.33
N LEU A 98 1.84 2.15 14.36
CA LEU A 98 0.91 1.66 15.37
C LEU A 98 1.63 0.99 16.53
N TYR A 99 2.76 1.56 16.95
CA TYR A 99 3.63 0.96 17.95
C TYR A 99 4.53 1.99 18.64
N THR A 100 4.97 1.66 19.86
CA THR A 100 6.08 2.35 20.53
C THR A 100 7.34 1.49 20.48
N GLN A 101 8.51 2.10 20.64
CA GLN A 101 9.79 1.39 20.69
C GLN A 101 10.76 2.00 21.68
N ASP A 102 11.71 1.18 22.13
CA ASP A 102 12.84 1.61 22.97
C ASP A 102 14.01 2.19 22.14
N GLU A 103 15.07 2.62 22.85
CA GLU A 103 16.29 3.19 22.26
C GLU A 103 17.04 2.20 21.35
N ASP A 104 16.88 0.89 21.59
CA ASP A 104 17.49 -0.20 20.82
C ASP A 104 16.61 -0.62 19.62
N ARG A 105 15.48 0.07 19.39
CA ARG A 105 14.49 -0.18 18.33
C ARG A 105 13.71 -1.48 18.49
N ASN A 106 13.58 -1.96 19.72
CA ASN A 106 12.63 -3.04 20.00
C ASN A 106 11.24 -2.44 20.17
N ILE A 107 10.24 -3.04 19.54
CA ILE A 107 8.83 -2.71 19.77
C ILE A 107 8.50 -2.98 21.23
N THR A 108 7.97 -1.98 21.93
CA THR A 108 7.60 -2.04 23.35
C THR A 108 6.09 -2.20 23.54
N ASP A 109 5.27 -1.55 22.71
CA ASP A 109 3.81 -1.67 22.70
C ASP A 109 3.30 -1.62 21.26
N GLN A 110 2.11 -2.17 21.03
CA GLN A 110 1.41 -2.21 19.74
C GLN A 110 -0.03 -1.72 19.95
N PHE A 111 -0.58 -1.02 18.96
CA PHE A 111 -1.88 -0.37 19.05
C PHE A 111 -2.78 -0.76 17.88
N THR A 112 -4.08 -0.57 18.07
CA THR A 112 -5.10 -0.77 17.05
C THR A 112 -5.68 0.56 16.59
N LEU A 113 -5.65 0.82 15.29
CA LEU A 113 -6.47 1.86 14.66
C LEU A 113 -7.69 1.20 14.01
N THR A 114 -8.88 1.49 14.51
CA THR A 114 -10.15 1.00 13.95
C THR A 114 -10.78 2.08 13.07
N ALA A 115 -11.01 1.78 11.81
CA ALA A 115 -11.72 2.64 10.86
C ALA A 115 -12.41 1.76 9.79
N PRO A 116 -13.50 2.19 9.14
CA PRO A 116 -14.16 1.38 8.12
C PRO A 116 -13.22 1.01 6.95
N MET A 117 -12.45 1.99 6.46
CA MET A 117 -11.53 1.83 5.34
C MET A 117 -10.33 2.78 5.45
N LEU A 118 -9.17 2.34 4.95
CA LEU A 118 -7.99 3.16 4.71
C LEU A 118 -7.57 3.09 3.23
N THR A 119 -7.60 4.23 2.54
CA THR A 119 -7.05 4.36 1.18
C THR A 119 -5.60 4.86 1.26
N VAL A 120 -4.67 4.13 0.66
CA VAL A 120 -3.23 4.42 0.63
C VAL A 120 -2.85 4.99 -0.73
N GLN A 121 -2.43 6.26 -0.76
CA GLN A 121 -2.14 6.97 -2.01
C GLN A 121 -0.64 7.27 -2.24
N GLY A 122 0.20 7.07 -1.21
CA GLY A 122 1.63 7.37 -1.27
C GLY A 122 2.48 6.15 -1.63
N GLU A 123 3.48 6.34 -2.48
CA GLU A 123 4.51 5.33 -2.72
C GLU A 123 5.30 5.01 -1.44
N ASN A 124 5.75 3.77 -1.31
CA ASN A 124 6.52 3.25 -0.18
C ASN A 124 5.82 3.48 1.17
N THR A 125 4.48 3.48 1.17
CA THR A 125 3.69 3.56 2.39
C THR A 125 3.84 2.27 3.19
N ARG A 126 3.96 2.40 4.51
CA ARG A 126 4.00 1.24 5.41
C ARG A 126 3.08 1.40 6.61
N ILE A 127 2.36 0.32 6.93
CA ILE A 127 1.66 0.14 8.21
C ILE A 127 2.56 -0.72 9.08
N GLN A 128 2.99 -0.24 10.25
CA GLN A 128 4.03 -0.90 11.01
C GLN A 128 3.63 -1.17 12.46
N GLY A 129 3.96 -2.37 12.94
CA GLY A 129 4.05 -2.73 14.36
C GLY A 129 2.75 -2.98 15.11
N GLY A 130 1.58 -2.65 14.56
CA GLY A 130 0.28 -2.83 15.21
C GLY A 130 -0.81 -3.24 14.24
N THR A 131 -2.08 -3.05 14.62
CA THR A 131 -3.24 -3.52 13.84
C THR A 131 -4.03 -2.37 13.24
N PHE A 132 -4.27 -2.41 11.93
CA PHE A 132 -5.36 -1.64 11.33
C PHE A 132 -6.60 -2.53 11.24
N ALA A 133 -7.67 -2.19 11.94
CA ALA A 133 -8.92 -2.94 11.94
C ALA A 133 -9.94 -2.24 11.02
N GLY A 134 -10.09 -2.79 9.81
CA GLY A 134 -10.77 -2.15 8.70
C GLY A 134 -10.24 -2.64 7.35
N ASP A 135 -10.95 -2.31 6.27
CA ASP A 135 -10.51 -2.65 4.92
C ASP A 135 -9.43 -1.67 4.43
N VAL A 136 -8.50 -2.12 3.60
CA VAL A 136 -7.40 -1.31 3.05
C VAL A 136 -7.45 -1.33 1.54
N LEU A 137 -7.46 -0.15 0.90
CA LEU A 137 -7.29 0.01 -0.54
C LEU A 137 -5.92 0.63 -0.84
N VAL A 138 -5.13 0.00 -1.70
CA VAL A 138 -3.79 0.46 -2.07
C VAL A 138 -3.77 0.98 -3.50
N GLU A 139 -3.48 2.28 -3.67
CA GLU A 139 -3.44 3.00 -4.94
C GLU A 139 -1.99 3.40 -5.34
N ALA A 140 -0.97 2.82 -4.72
CA ALA A 140 0.43 3.19 -4.96
C ALA A 140 1.42 2.02 -4.78
N ASN A 141 2.59 2.16 -5.40
CA ASN A 141 3.65 1.16 -5.38
C ASN A 141 4.39 1.08 -4.04
N GLY A 142 4.95 -0.10 -3.75
CA GLY A 142 5.87 -0.31 -2.62
C GLY A 142 5.19 -0.37 -1.25
N PHE A 143 3.90 -0.69 -1.20
CA PHE A 143 3.17 -0.86 0.06
C PHE A 143 3.77 -2.00 0.91
N SER A 144 3.86 -1.82 2.23
CA SER A 144 4.37 -2.88 3.12
C SER A 144 3.74 -2.88 4.51
N ILE A 145 3.76 -4.04 5.18
CA ILE A 145 3.17 -4.22 6.51
C ILE A 145 4.13 -4.82 7.57
N PRO A 146 5.34 -4.28 7.77
CA PRO A 146 6.33 -4.86 8.68
C PRO A 146 5.84 -4.92 10.13
N ASP A 147 5.90 -6.11 10.73
CA ASP A 147 5.41 -6.40 12.08
C ASP A 147 3.95 -5.94 12.33
N GLY A 148 3.16 -5.79 11.26
CA GLY A 148 1.81 -5.23 11.29
C GLY A 148 0.72 -6.27 10.98
N THR A 149 -0.52 -5.89 11.26
CA THR A 149 -1.72 -6.68 10.94
C THR A 149 -2.77 -5.80 10.29
N ILE A 150 -3.39 -6.29 9.21
CA ILE A 150 -4.64 -5.76 8.68
C ILE A 150 -5.74 -6.73 9.09
N ASP A 151 -6.60 -6.30 10.01
CA ASP A 151 -7.80 -7.04 10.41
C ASP A 151 -8.99 -6.61 9.55
N GLY A 152 -8.99 -7.08 8.30
CA GLY A 152 -9.90 -6.68 7.23
C GLY A 152 -9.40 -7.16 5.88
N ASN A 153 -10.09 -6.76 4.81
CA ASN A 153 -9.67 -7.08 3.45
C ASN A 153 -8.58 -6.11 2.97
N LEU A 154 -7.68 -6.58 2.10
CA LEU A 154 -6.67 -5.77 1.43
C LEU A 154 -6.92 -5.81 -0.07
N THR A 155 -7.23 -4.67 -0.67
CA THR A 155 -7.46 -4.55 -2.10
C THR A 155 -6.39 -3.66 -2.71
N PHE A 156 -5.81 -4.09 -3.83
CA PHE A 156 -4.90 -3.27 -4.64
C PHE A 156 -5.65 -2.70 -5.83
N ALA A 157 -5.54 -1.41 -6.11
CA ALA A 157 -6.21 -0.80 -7.26
C ALA A 157 -5.66 -1.28 -8.63
N SER A 158 -4.50 -1.97 -8.64
CA SER A 158 -3.94 -2.60 -9.84
C SER A 158 -2.97 -3.74 -9.49
N ALA A 159 -2.75 -4.64 -10.44
CA ALA A 159 -1.76 -5.73 -10.31
C ALA A 159 -0.30 -5.19 -10.21
N GLU A 160 -0.03 -3.97 -10.70
CA GLU A 160 1.26 -3.30 -10.52
C GLU A 160 1.52 -3.02 -9.03
N TYR A 161 0.51 -2.52 -8.33
CA TYR A 161 0.61 -2.19 -6.90
C TYR A 161 0.74 -3.45 -6.04
N GLU A 162 0.02 -4.52 -6.38
CA GLU A 162 0.18 -5.82 -5.72
C GLU A 162 1.60 -6.37 -5.93
N ALA A 163 2.08 -6.40 -7.18
CA ALA A 163 3.39 -6.96 -7.52
C ALA A 163 4.57 -6.22 -6.87
N SER A 164 4.39 -4.95 -6.51
CA SER A 164 5.42 -4.15 -5.83
C SER A 164 5.32 -4.19 -4.30
N ALA A 165 4.25 -4.77 -3.73
CA ALA A 165 4.02 -4.79 -2.30
C ALA A 165 4.88 -5.83 -1.56
N ASP A 166 5.23 -5.56 -0.30
CA ASP A 166 5.88 -6.50 0.61
C ASP A 166 4.99 -6.80 1.83
N LEU A 167 4.28 -7.92 1.74
CA LEU A 167 3.42 -8.43 2.82
C LEU A 167 4.14 -9.43 3.73
N SER A 168 5.39 -9.80 3.44
CA SER A 168 6.10 -10.89 4.14
C SER A 168 6.39 -10.60 5.62
N GLY A 169 6.37 -9.32 5.99
CA GLY A 169 6.60 -8.84 7.34
C GLY A 169 5.36 -8.79 8.23
N GLY A 170 4.16 -9.05 7.72
CA GLY A 170 2.92 -8.89 8.47
C GLY A 170 1.85 -9.93 8.13
N GLU A 171 0.63 -9.67 8.56
CA GLU A 171 -0.53 -10.54 8.39
C GLU A 171 -1.75 -9.76 7.89
N VAL A 172 -2.52 -10.36 6.98
CA VAL A 172 -3.84 -9.89 6.54
C VAL A 172 -4.85 -10.98 6.91
N THR A 173 -5.87 -10.64 7.71
CA THR A 173 -6.84 -11.64 8.19
C THR A 173 -7.99 -11.87 7.21
N GLY A 174 -8.29 -10.89 6.36
CA GLY A 174 -9.31 -10.96 5.31
C GLY A 174 -8.77 -11.42 3.96
N GLU A 175 -9.55 -11.12 2.92
CA GLU A 175 -9.19 -11.45 1.54
C GLU A 175 -8.18 -10.44 0.98
N VAL A 176 -7.26 -10.91 0.14
CA VAL A 176 -6.37 -10.05 -0.66
C VAL A 176 -6.84 -10.08 -2.11
N THR A 177 -7.22 -8.94 -2.66
CA THR A 177 -7.78 -8.81 -4.01
C THR A 177 -7.14 -7.67 -4.81
N VAL A 178 -7.41 -7.63 -6.11
CA VAL A 178 -7.05 -6.51 -6.99
C VAL A 178 -8.33 -5.94 -7.59
N GLU A 179 -8.52 -4.62 -7.60
CA GLU A 179 -9.68 -4.00 -8.26
C GLU A 179 -9.67 -4.35 -9.76
N GLY A 180 -10.78 -4.88 -10.24
CA GLY A 180 -10.87 -5.42 -11.60
C GLY A 180 -10.24 -6.81 -11.78
N GLY A 181 -9.76 -7.42 -10.70
CA GLY A 181 -9.28 -8.80 -10.63
C GLY A 181 -9.81 -9.49 -9.37
N ASP A 182 -11.08 -9.89 -9.37
CA ASP A 182 -11.65 -10.64 -8.25
C ASP A 182 -11.48 -12.14 -8.46
N THR A 183 -10.40 -12.67 -7.88
CA THR A 183 -10.38 -13.64 -6.79
C THR A 183 -9.14 -14.53 -6.90
N ALA A 184 -8.20 -14.31 -5.96
CA ALA A 184 -7.26 -15.33 -5.54
C ALA A 184 -7.99 -16.45 -4.74
N ASP A 185 -9.05 -17.02 -5.33
CA ASP A 185 -9.56 -18.37 -5.06
C ASP A 185 -10.25 -18.93 -6.32
N ALA A 186 -9.69 -18.66 -7.50
CA ALA A 186 -9.81 -19.60 -8.60
C ALA A 186 -8.96 -20.82 -8.25
N THR A 187 -9.55 -21.74 -7.48
CA THR A 187 -9.30 -23.18 -7.65
C THR A 187 -8.91 -23.43 -9.10
N SER A 188 -7.82 -24.15 -9.37
CA SER A 188 -7.33 -24.57 -10.69
C SER A 188 -8.38 -25.41 -11.48
N GLY A 189 -9.54 -24.84 -11.74
CA GLY A 189 -10.80 -25.54 -11.94
C GLY A 189 -11.98 -24.64 -12.33
N ALA A 190 -11.81 -23.32 -12.41
CA ALA A 190 -12.76 -22.48 -13.15
C ALA A 190 -12.85 -23.02 -14.59
N THR A 191 -13.95 -23.70 -14.90
CA THR A 191 -14.15 -24.35 -16.19
C THR A 191 -14.40 -23.30 -17.29
N GLN A 192 -14.83 -22.09 -16.90
CA GLN A 192 -15.21 -21.02 -17.81
C GLN A 192 -14.95 -19.63 -17.19
N SER A 193 -14.55 -18.67 -18.01
CA SER A 193 -14.53 -17.22 -17.76
C SER A 193 -15.53 -16.57 -18.71
N VAL A 194 -16.42 -15.73 -18.20
CA VAL A 194 -17.39 -14.97 -19.01
C VAL A 194 -16.93 -13.52 -19.09
N ILE A 195 -16.86 -12.97 -20.30
CA ILE A 195 -16.33 -11.64 -20.58
C ILE A 195 -17.46 -10.63 -20.67
N THR A 196 -17.38 -9.60 -19.84
CA THR A 196 -18.33 -8.47 -19.80
C THR A 196 -17.65 -7.10 -19.91
N ASP A 197 -16.32 -7.06 -19.84
CA ASP A 197 -15.51 -5.84 -19.89
C ASP A 197 -14.05 -6.18 -20.21
N GLU A 198 -13.23 -5.13 -20.40
CA GLU A 198 -11.81 -5.30 -20.76
C GLU A 198 -11.00 -5.96 -19.63
N ALA A 199 -11.34 -5.71 -18.36
CA ALA A 199 -10.65 -6.30 -17.22
C ALA A 199 -10.84 -7.82 -17.17
N SER A 200 -12.09 -8.28 -17.27
CA SER A 200 -12.44 -9.71 -17.34
C SER A 200 -11.81 -10.40 -18.56
N LEU A 201 -11.63 -9.69 -19.68
CA LEU A 201 -10.90 -10.20 -20.85
C LEU A 201 -9.42 -10.47 -20.54
N LEU A 202 -8.72 -9.51 -19.92
CA LEU A 202 -7.29 -9.62 -19.61
C LEU A 202 -7.02 -10.75 -18.61
N GLU A 203 -7.87 -10.89 -17.60
CA GLU A 203 -7.81 -12.00 -16.64
C GLU A 203 -8.05 -13.34 -17.34
N ALA A 204 -9.11 -13.44 -18.16
CA ALA A 204 -9.48 -14.71 -18.78
C ALA A 204 -8.43 -15.26 -19.76
N VAL A 205 -7.67 -14.37 -20.42
CA VAL A 205 -6.58 -14.78 -21.34
C VAL A 205 -5.27 -15.10 -20.60
N SER A 206 -5.15 -14.74 -19.33
CA SER A 206 -3.98 -15.01 -18.49
C SER A 206 -3.85 -16.51 -18.15
N ALA A 207 -2.82 -16.88 -17.38
CA ALA A 207 -2.67 -18.25 -16.89
C ALA A 207 -3.79 -18.62 -15.90
N ASP A 208 -4.36 -17.62 -15.22
CA ASP A 208 -5.30 -17.77 -14.10
C ASP A 208 -6.76 -17.88 -14.57
N GLY A 209 -7.05 -17.48 -15.81
CA GLY A 209 -8.38 -17.61 -16.41
C GLY A 209 -8.89 -19.06 -16.51
N GLY A 210 -10.19 -19.23 -16.71
CA GLY A 210 -10.82 -20.54 -16.89
C GLY A 210 -10.60 -21.14 -18.29
N TRP A 211 -10.64 -22.47 -18.43
CA TRP A 211 -10.23 -23.10 -19.70
C TRP A 211 -11.07 -22.68 -20.91
N ILE A 212 -12.33 -22.29 -20.72
CA ILE A 212 -13.15 -21.62 -21.75
C ILE A 212 -13.25 -20.12 -21.44
N VAL A 213 -12.99 -19.27 -22.42
CA VAL A 213 -13.30 -17.84 -22.39
C VAL A 213 -14.54 -17.62 -23.23
N ILE A 214 -15.62 -17.10 -22.65
CA ILE A 214 -16.95 -16.94 -23.26
C ILE A 214 -17.25 -15.46 -23.41
N PHE A 215 -17.67 -15.05 -24.60
CA PHE A 215 -18.07 -13.68 -24.88
C PHE A 215 -19.59 -13.58 -24.90
N GLU A 216 -20.14 -12.50 -24.36
CA GLU A 216 -21.57 -12.15 -24.48
C GLU A 216 -21.80 -10.92 -25.37
N GLU A 217 -20.72 -10.21 -25.72
CA GLU A 217 -20.72 -9.08 -26.64
C GLU A 217 -19.38 -8.91 -27.38
N ASP A 218 -19.34 -7.99 -28.34
CA ASP A 218 -18.12 -7.61 -29.04
C ASP A 218 -17.15 -6.91 -28.09
N MET A 219 -15.87 -7.22 -28.19
CA MET A 219 -14.81 -6.69 -27.34
C MET A 219 -13.74 -5.97 -28.15
N GLU A 220 -13.25 -4.86 -27.63
CA GLU A 220 -12.11 -4.12 -28.16
C GLU A 220 -11.13 -3.81 -27.03
N THR A 221 -9.85 -4.05 -27.28
CA THR A 221 -8.77 -3.64 -26.39
C THR A 221 -7.67 -2.97 -27.21
N SER A 222 -6.99 -2.01 -26.60
CA SER A 222 -5.80 -1.38 -27.18
C SER A 222 -4.50 -2.14 -26.84
N GLU A 223 -4.58 -3.21 -26.06
CA GLU A 223 -3.44 -3.98 -25.56
C GLU A 223 -3.14 -5.22 -26.41
N GLU A 224 -1.86 -5.60 -26.47
CA GLU A 224 -1.47 -6.88 -27.05
C GLU A 224 -1.89 -8.02 -26.11
N LEU A 225 -2.66 -8.97 -26.63
CA LEU A 225 -3.16 -10.10 -25.85
C LEU A 225 -2.23 -11.30 -25.97
N VAL A 226 -1.99 -11.97 -24.83
CA VAL A 226 -1.36 -13.27 -24.77
C VAL A 226 -2.38 -14.25 -24.23
N LEU A 227 -2.79 -15.21 -25.08
CA LEU A 227 -3.66 -16.30 -24.69
C LEU A 227 -2.79 -17.43 -24.10
N ALA A 228 -2.60 -17.39 -22.79
CA ALA A 228 -1.87 -18.41 -22.04
C ALA A 228 -2.69 -19.72 -21.96
N PRO A 229 -2.03 -20.89 -21.88
CA PRO A 229 -2.73 -22.15 -21.68
C PRO A 229 -3.39 -22.19 -20.29
N GLY A 230 -4.64 -22.66 -20.23
CA GLY A 230 -5.30 -23.04 -18.99
C GLY A 230 -5.15 -24.53 -18.69
N GLU A 231 -5.87 -25.03 -17.70
CA GLU A 231 -5.96 -26.46 -17.40
C GLU A 231 -7.36 -27.02 -17.72
N ASN A 232 -7.41 -28.08 -18.52
CA ASN A 232 -8.62 -28.85 -18.79
C ASN A 232 -8.32 -30.33 -18.61
N ASP A 233 -8.99 -30.98 -17.64
CA ASP A 233 -8.80 -32.39 -17.32
C ASP A 233 -7.33 -32.79 -17.09
N GLY A 234 -6.52 -31.88 -16.52
CA GLY A 234 -5.09 -32.08 -16.25
C GLY A 234 -4.18 -31.90 -17.47
N GLU A 235 -4.70 -31.40 -18.59
CA GLU A 235 -3.93 -31.04 -19.77
C GLU A 235 -3.93 -29.52 -19.99
N ALA A 236 -2.79 -29.00 -20.44
CA ALA A 236 -2.66 -27.59 -20.82
C ALA A 236 -3.51 -27.31 -22.07
N ALA A 237 -4.61 -26.56 -21.91
CA ALA A 237 -5.56 -26.23 -22.96
C ALA A 237 -6.34 -24.95 -22.64
N ARG A 238 -6.70 -24.19 -23.67
CA ARG A 238 -7.52 -22.97 -23.56
C ARG A 238 -8.45 -22.88 -24.76
N LYS A 239 -9.68 -22.41 -24.58
CA LYS A 239 -10.68 -22.24 -25.63
C LYS A 239 -11.19 -20.80 -25.64
N LEU A 240 -11.04 -20.08 -26.74
CA LEU A 240 -11.61 -18.76 -26.97
C LEU A 240 -12.95 -18.90 -27.72
N ALA A 241 -14.07 -18.81 -27.01
CA ALA A 241 -15.42 -18.97 -27.56
C ALA A 241 -16.05 -17.62 -27.92
N LEU A 242 -15.74 -17.13 -29.13
CA LEU A 242 -16.37 -15.94 -29.72
C LEU A 242 -17.80 -16.21 -30.24
N TYR A 243 -18.58 -17.00 -29.50
CA TYR A 243 -19.95 -17.37 -29.84
C TYR A 243 -20.72 -17.89 -28.62
N THR A 244 -22.05 -17.80 -28.68
CA THR A 244 -22.97 -18.55 -27.79
C THR A 244 -23.53 -19.77 -28.52
N GLN A 245 -23.99 -20.78 -27.75
CA GLN A 245 -24.64 -21.98 -28.28
C GLN A 245 -25.89 -22.34 -27.48
N ASP A 246 -26.89 -22.94 -28.15
CA ASP A 246 -28.04 -23.56 -27.51
C ASP A 246 -27.73 -24.95 -26.92
N GLU A 247 -28.73 -25.59 -26.29
CA GLU A 247 -28.60 -26.94 -25.71
C GLU A 247 -28.24 -28.02 -26.75
N ASP A 248 -28.55 -27.79 -28.03
CA ASP A 248 -28.25 -28.66 -29.17
C ASP A 248 -26.89 -28.33 -29.81
N ARG A 249 -26.13 -27.38 -29.24
CA ARG A 249 -24.82 -26.87 -29.72
C ARG A 249 -24.89 -26.12 -31.06
N ASN A 250 -26.06 -25.62 -31.43
CA ASN A 250 -26.15 -24.68 -32.54
C ASN A 250 -25.65 -23.33 -32.08
N ILE A 251 -24.80 -22.69 -32.89
CA ILE A 251 -24.35 -21.33 -32.63
C ILE A 251 -25.55 -20.39 -32.71
N THR A 252 -25.79 -19.64 -31.63
CA THR A 252 -26.89 -18.67 -31.53
C THR A 252 -26.41 -17.26 -31.85
N ASP A 253 -25.22 -16.88 -31.38
CA ASP A 253 -24.60 -15.57 -31.63
C ASP A 253 -23.10 -15.72 -31.90
N GLN A 254 -22.49 -14.72 -32.54
CA GLN A 254 -21.05 -14.64 -32.82
C GLN A 254 -20.54 -13.24 -32.43
N PHE A 255 -19.33 -13.19 -31.90
CA PHE A 255 -18.73 -11.96 -31.39
C PHE A 255 -17.39 -11.68 -32.05
N THR A 256 -17.01 -10.41 -32.03
CA THR A 256 -15.73 -9.90 -32.53
C THR A 256 -14.85 -9.51 -31.36
N LEU A 257 -13.63 -10.04 -31.32
CA LEU A 257 -12.56 -9.54 -30.45
C LEU A 257 -11.56 -8.76 -31.32
N THR A 258 -11.42 -7.48 -31.02
CA THR A 258 -10.45 -6.58 -31.68
C THR A 258 -9.30 -6.29 -30.73
N ALA A 259 -8.09 -6.65 -31.14
CA ALA A 259 -6.85 -6.35 -30.42
C ALA A 259 -5.72 -6.07 -31.43
N PRO A 260 -4.70 -5.26 -31.09
CA PRO A 260 -3.51 -5.06 -31.90
C PRO A 260 -2.81 -6.37 -32.29
N MET A 261 -2.75 -7.32 -31.36
CA MET A 261 -2.13 -8.64 -31.55
C MET A 261 -2.71 -9.66 -30.58
N LEU A 262 -2.86 -10.91 -31.02
CA LEU A 262 -3.18 -12.06 -30.17
C LEU A 262 -2.09 -13.12 -30.33
N THR A 263 -1.32 -13.33 -29.27
CA THR A 263 -0.32 -14.39 -29.19
C THR A 263 -0.92 -15.62 -28.53
N VAL A 264 -1.02 -16.72 -29.27
CA VAL A 264 -1.57 -17.98 -28.74
C VAL A 264 -0.44 -18.87 -28.22
N GLN A 265 -0.55 -19.31 -26.96
CA GLN A 265 0.40 -20.22 -26.31
C GLN A 265 -0.26 -21.55 -25.93
N GLY A 266 0.50 -22.64 -25.95
CA GLY A 266 0.03 -23.98 -25.62
C GLY A 266 -0.49 -24.78 -26.82
N GLU A 267 -0.22 -26.09 -26.85
CA GLU A 267 -0.50 -26.93 -28.01
C GLU A 267 -2.00 -27.20 -28.22
N ASN A 268 -2.80 -27.14 -27.16
CA ASN A 268 -4.25 -27.41 -27.21
C ASN A 268 -5.11 -26.15 -27.09
N THR A 269 -4.51 -24.97 -27.28
CA THR A 269 -5.23 -23.70 -27.26
C THR A 269 -5.93 -23.43 -28.59
N ARG A 270 -7.22 -23.10 -28.57
CA ARG A 270 -8.10 -23.04 -29.75
C ARG A 270 -9.19 -21.99 -29.69
#